data_AF-A0A0F3MUC8-F1
#
_entry.id   AF-A0A0F3MUC8-F1
#
_cell.length_a   1.000
_cell.length_b   1.000
_cell.length_c   1.000
_cell.angle_alpha   90.00
_cell.angle_beta   90.00
_cell.angle_gamma   90.00
#
_symmetry.space_group_name_H-M   'P 1'
#
loop_
_entity.id
_entity.type
_entity.pdbx_description
1 polymer ?
#
loop_
_entity_poly.entity_id
_entity_poly.type
_entity_poly.pdbx_seq_one_letter_code
_entity_poly.pdbx_strand_id
1 'polypeptide(L)'
;MATSSFADNPHVLVCTLRLSASRLLALFQIELRLPILHLLGVYSHLIPVFGVYPGPIDTDMAKDIEVKKETSANVALRVFDAMEQGILDITTDALSDNFISYLNKDPKLIEVLKKEFNRNKYYD
;
A
#
# COMPACT_ATOMS: atom_id res chain seq x y z
N MET A 1 6.61 72.05 17.97
CA MET A 1 5.90 71.26 19.00
C MET A 1 4.47 71.06 18.55
N ALA A 2 4.10 69.83 18.18
CA ALA A 2 2.72 69.32 18.21
C ALA A 2 2.78 67.82 17.91
N THR A 3 3.11 67.05 18.96
CA THR A 3 2.81 65.62 19.02
C THR A 3 1.30 65.49 19.26
N SER A 4 0.53 64.98 18.31
CA SER A 4 -0.86 64.60 18.54
C SER A 4 -1.05 63.13 18.22
N SER A 5 -1.43 62.41 19.27
CA SER A 5 -1.72 60.99 19.38
C SER A 5 -2.67 60.50 18.29
N PHE A 6 -2.23 59.50 17.53
CA PHE A 6 -3.09 58.66 16.67
C PHE A 6 -4.00 57.71 17.47
N ALA A 7 -4.01 57.82 18.80
CA ALA A 7 -4.62 56.85 19.73
C ALA A 7 -6.11 57.10 20.03
N ASP A 8 -6.67 58.27 19.68
CA ASP A 8 -8.00 58.67 20.14
C ASP A 8 -9.11 58.56 19.07
N ASN A 9 -8.84 57.86 17.96
CA ASN A 9 -9.83 57.73 16.88
C ASN A 9 -10.62 56.41 17.01
N PRO A 10 -11.90 56.44 17.45
CA PRO A 10 -12.68 55.25 17.76
C PRO A 10 -12.88 54.34 16.54
N HIS A 11 -12.84 54.88 15.32
CA HIS A 11 -12.91 54.09 14.10
C HIS A 11 -11.68 53.20 13.88
N VAL A 12 -10.49 53.65 14.28
CA VAL A 12 -9.24 52.88 14.15
C VAL A 12 -9.20 51.74 15.19
N LEU A 13 -9.71 52.00 16.40
CA LEU A 13 -9.85 50.99 17.46
C LEU A 13 -10.86 49.90 17.06
N VAL A 14 -12.00 50.28 16.49
CA VAL A 14 -13.01 49.32 15.99
C VAL A 14 -12.46 48.47 14.85
N CYS A 15 -11.72 49.07 13.89
CA CYS A 15 -11.08 48.31 12.81
C CYS A 15 -10.01 47.33 13.31
N THR A 16 -9.16 47.75 14.25
CA THR A 16 -8.10 46.89 14.81
C THR A 16 -8.66 45.75 15.67
N LEU A 17 -9.69 46.00 16.47
CA LEU A 17 -10.41 44.96 17.23
C LEU A 17 -11.10 43.95 16.29
N ARG A 18 -11.69 44.42 15.19
CA ARG A 18 -12.36 43.57 14.19
C ARG A 18 -11.35 42.67 13.46
N LEU A 19 -10.16 43.18 13.13
CA LEU A 19 -9.07 42.42 12.52
C LEU A 19 -8.46 41.37 13.49
N SER A 20 -8.32 41.70 14.77
CA SER A 20 -7.87 40.76 15.81
C SER A 20 -8.85 39.60 16.02
N ALA A 21 -10.15 39.91 16.16
CA ALA A 21 -11.21 38.91 16.29
C ALA A 21 -11.30 37.99 15.05
N SER A 22 -11.05 38.52 13.85
CA SER A 22 -11.06 37.75 12.60
C SER A 22 -9.92 36.73 12.52
N ARG A 23 -8.73 37.06 13.05
CA ARG A 23 -7.59 36.14 13.11
C ARG A 23 -7.80 35.03 14.13
N LEU A 24 -8.36 35.36 15.29
CA LEU A 24 -8.73 34.37 16.31
C LEU A 24 -9.81 33.41 15.81
N LEU A 25 -10.82 33.91 15.11
CA LEU A 25 -11.86 33.08 14.47
C LEU A 25 -11.30 32.21 13.34
N ALA A 26 -10.35 32.72 12.54
CA ALA A 26 -9.71 31.95 11.48
C ALA A 26 -8.82 30.82 12.01
N LEU A 27 -8.11 31.05 13.12
CA LEU A 27 -7.31 30.00 13.79
C LEU A 27 -8.23 28.96 14.46
N PHE A 28 -9.32 29.39 15.09
CA PHE A 28 -10.32 28.51 15.69
C PHE A 28 -11.03 27.63 14.64
N GLN A 29 -11.27 28.16 13.43
CA GLN A 29 -11.80 27.41 12.30
C GLN A 29 -10.82 26.36 11.75
N ILE A 30 -9.50 26.56 11.88
CA ILE A 30 -8.48 25.58 11.47
C ILE A 30 -8.34 24.46 12.50
N GLU A 31 -8.34 24.79 13.79
CA GLU A 31 -8.25 23.82 14.88
C GLU A 31 -9.47 22.88 14.97
N LEU A 32 -10.67 23.35 14.58
CA LEU A 32 -11.89 22.52 14.52
C LEU A 32 -12.04 21.72 13.21
N ARG A 33 -11.27 22.04 12.16
CA ARG A 33 -11.39 21.35 10.85
C ARG A 33 -10.53 20.10 10.76
N LEU A 34 -9.43 20.04 11.52
CA LEU A 34 -8.55 18.87 11.59
C LEU A 34 -9.18 17.66 12.33
N PRO A 35 -9.91 17.80 13.45
CA PRO A 35 -10.51 16.65 14.13
C PRO A 35 -11.75 16.09 13.41
N ILE A 36 -12.45 16.89 12.59
CA ILE A 36 -13.62 16.42 11.84
C ILE A 36 -13.21 15.65 10.58
N LEU A 37 -12.06 15.96 9.97
CA LEU A 37 -11.51 15.13 8.89
C LEU A 37 -11.06 13.75 9.40
N HIS A 38 -10.58 13.68 10.64
CA HIS A 38 -10.27 12.40 11.30
C HIS A 38 -11.54 11.58 11.60
N LEU A 39 -12.68 12.24 11.85
CA LEU A 39 -13.96 11.57 12.18
C LEU A 39 -14.73 11.10 10.93
N LEU A 40 -14.43 11.63 9.75
CA LEU A 40 -14.80 11.02 8.45
C LEU A 40 -13.90 9.83 8.08
N GLY A 41 -12.87 9.56 8.87
CA GLY A 41 -12.12 8.30 8.92
C GLY A 41 -12.99 7.20 9.49
N VAL A 42 -14.04 6.83 8.75
CA VAL A 42 -14.55 5.48 8.76
C VAL A 42 -13.34 4.61 8.42
N TYR A 43 -12.65 4.10 9.45
CA TYR A 43 -11.83 2.90 9.33
C TYR A 43 -12.78 1.75 9.01
N SER A 44 -13.32 1.76 7.77
CA SER A 44 -13.58 0.51 7.10
C SER A 44 -12.23 -0.20 7.14
N HIS A 45 -12.24 -1.42 7.63
CA HIS A 45 -11.03 -2.12 8.04
C HIS A 45 -10.18 -2.44 6.80
N LEU A 46 -9.39 -1.47 6.32
CA LEU A 46 -8.47 -1.62 5.18
C LEU A 46 -7.23 -2.35 5.66
N ILE A 47 -7.41 -3.61 6.04
CA ILE A 47 -6.34 -4.55 6.28
C ILE A 47 -6.02 -5.18 4.92
N PRO A 48 -4.86 -4.88 4.30
CA PRO A 48 -4.51 -5.47 3.02
C PRO A 48 -4.33 -6.98 3.17
N VAL A 49 -4.92 -7.74 2.25
CA VAL A 49 -4.78 -9.18 2.16
C VAL A 49 -3.91 -9.48 0.95
N PHE A 50 -2.81 -10.19 1.18
CA PHE A 50 -1.83 -10.55 0.16
C PHE A 50 -1.98 -12.04 -0.19
N GLY A 51 -2.17 -12.33 -1.47
CA GLY A 51 -2.14 -13.68 -2.01
C GLY A 51 -0.70 -14.06 -2.35
N VAL A 52 -0.21 -15.16 -1.78
CA VAL A 52 1.13 -15.69 -2.08
C VAL A 52 0.98 -16.97 -2.87
N TYR A 53 1.61 -17.03 -4.05
CA TYR A 53 1.51 -18.13 -5.00
C TYR A 53 2.89 -18.77 -5.22
N PRO A 54 3.33 -19.63 -4.30
CA PRO A 54 4.64 -20.24 -4.40
C PRO A 54 4.65 -21.42 -5.38
N GLY A 55 5.76 -21.55 -6.08
CA GLY A 55 6.24 -22.78 -6.68
C GLY A 55 7.00 -23.63 -5.66
N PRO A 56 7.88 -24.54 -6.11
CA PRO A 56 8.63 -25.44 -5.24
C PRO A 56 9.62 -24.70 -4.33
N ILE A 57 9.50 -24.87 -3.01
CA ILE A 57 10.38 -24.27 -2.00
C ILE A 57 11.18 -25.38 -1.29
N ASP A 58 12.46 -25.15 -1.07
CA ASP A 58 13.35 -26.07 -0.35
C ASP A 58 12.97 -26.15 1.13
N THR A 59 12.05 -27.08 1.41
CA THR A 59 11.45 -27.38 2.70
C THR A 59 11.15 -28.88 2.76
N ASP A 60 10.94 -29.41 3.98
CA ASP A 60 10.55 -30.82 4.17
C ASP A 60 9.27 -31.19 3.42
N MET A 61 8.35 -30.24 3.21
CA MET A 61 7.10 -30.44 2.47
C MET A 61 7.35 -30.83 1.01
N ALA A 62 8.41 -30.28 0.40
CA ALA A 62 8.73 -30.48 -1.01
C ALA A 62 9.95 -31.40 -1.21
N LYS A 63 10.40 -32.13 -0.17
CA LYS A 63 11.64 -32.93 -0.21
C LYS A 63 11.68 -33.90 -1.40
N ASP A 64 10.56 -34.55 -1.71
CA ASP A 64 10.43 -35.58 -2.75
C ASP A 64 10.08 -35.01 -4.14
N ILE A 65 10.11 -33.68 -4.31
CA ILE A 65 9.87 -33.03 -5.61
C ILE A 65 11.22 -32.77 -6.29
N GLU A 66 11.52 -33.51 -7.36
CA GLU A 66 12.77 -33.43 -8.11
C GLU A 66 12.75 -32.32 -9.16
N VAL A 67 12.64 -31.07 -8.71
CA VAL A 67 12.72 -29.88 -9.55
C VAL A 67 13.63 -28.85 -8.87
N LYS A 68 14.06 -27.83 -9.63
CA LYS A 68 14.74 -26.68 -9.02
C LYS A 68 13.80 -26.02 -8.01
N LYS A 69 14.22 -25.95 -6.75
CA LYS A 69 13.50 -25.31 -5.64
C LYS A 69 14.10 -23.94 -5.34
N GLU A 70 13.26 -23.01 -4.91
CA GLU A 70 13.73 -21.74 -4.33
C GLU A 70 14.06 -21.92 -2.84
N THR A 71 15.01 -21.13 -2.33
CA THR A 71 15.35 -21.17 -0.92
C THR A 71 14.28 -20.48 -0.08
N SER A 72 14.00 -21.00 1.12
CA SER A 72 13.04 -20.38 2.04
C SER A 72 13.39 -18.92 2.39
N ALA A 73 14.69 -18.59 2.46
CA ALA A 73 15.16 -17.23 2.72
C ALA A 73 14.78 -16.26 1.58
N ASN A 74 15.01 -16.65 0.33
CA ASN A 74 14.66 -15.82 -0.82
C ASN A 74 13.15 -15.67 -0.98
N VAL A 75 12.37 -16.73 -0.71
CA VAL A 75 10.90 -16.66 -0.69
C VAL A 75 10.44 -15.60 0.31
N ALA A 76 10.96 -15.63 1.54
CA ALA A 76 10.60 -14.66 2.57
C ALA A 76 10.93 -13.22 2.14
N LEU A 77 12.13 -12.99 1.60
CA LEU A 77 12.54 -11.68 1.08
C LEU A 77 11.58 -11.16 0.01
N ARG A 78 11.27 -11.99 -1.00
CA ARG A 78 10.35 -11.61 -2.08
C ARG A 78 8.96 -11.25 -1.55
N VAL A 79 8.46 -11.97 -0.54
CA VAL A 79 7.16 -11.67 0.08
C VAL A 79 7.20 -10.32 0.77
N PHE A 80 8.20 -10.05 1.60
CA PHE A 80 8.30 -8.77 2.30
C PHE A 80 8.51 -7.60 1.34
N ASP A 81 9.38 -7.75 0.34
CA ASP A 81 9.61 -6.72 -0.69
C ASP A 81 8.33 -6.38 -1.45
N ALA A 82 7.51 -7.38 -1.80
CA ALA A 82 6.25 -7.18 -2.49
C ALA A 82 5.19 -6.53 -1.59
N MET A 83 5.16 -6.89 -0.31
CA MET A 83 4.30 -6.26 0.68
C MET A 83 4.65 -4.77 0.86
N GLU A 84 5.94 -4.42 0.94
CA GLU A 84 6.40 -3.03 1.02
C GLU A 84 6.01 -2.22 -0.23
N GLN A 85 5.98 -2.86 -1.40
CA GLN A 85 5.55 -2.26 -2.67
C GLN A 85 4.03 -2.21 -2.84
N GLY A 86 3.26 -2.83 -1.93
CA GLY A 86 1.79 -2.90 -2.03
C GLY A 86 1.28 -3.83 -3.14
N ILE A 87 2.09 -4.80 -3.57
CA ILE A 87 1.71 -5.81 -4.57
C ILE A 87 0.89 -6.90 -3.89
N LEU A 88 -0.39 -7.02 -4.27
CA LEU A 88 -1.34 -7.93 -3.62
C LEU A 88 -1.19 -9.40 -4.03
N ASP A 89 -0.79 -9.68 -5.28
CA ASP A 89 -0.57 -11.03 -5.79
C ASP A 89 0.94 -11.27 -5.94
N ILE A 90 1.50 -12.13 -5.10
CA ILE A 90 2.94 -12.29 -4.91
C ILE A 90 3.41 -13.66 -5.42
N THR A 91 4.34 -13.65 -6.37
CA THR A 91 5.10 -14.83 -6.81
C THR A 91 6.45 -14.89 -6.10
N THR A 92 6.91 -16.10 -5.78
CA THR A 92 8.07 -16.28 -4.89
C THR A 92 9.25 -16.98 -5.55
N ASP A 93 9.13 -17.38 -6.81
CA ASP A 93 10.14 -18.17 -7.53
C ASP A 93 9.95 -18.06 -9.05
N ALA A 94 10.95 -18.52 -9.80
CA ALA A 94 10.94 -18.43 -11.25
C ALA A 94 9.83 -19.26 -11.93
N LEU A 95 9.39 -20.38 -11.33
CA LEU A 95 8.33 -21.19 -11.90
C LEU A 95 6.98 -20.46 -11.77
N SER A 96 6.68 -19.91 -10.59
CA SER A 96 5.47 -19.11 -10.38
C SER A 96 5.45 -17.83 -11.23
N ASP A 97 6.59 -17.15 -11.38
CA ASP A 97 6.75 -15.99 -12.28
C ASP A 97 6.37 -16.34 -13.73
N ASN A 98 6.92 -17.45 -14.23
CA ASN A 98 6.62 -17.93 -15.58
C ASN A 98 5.16 -18.34 -15.73
N PHE A 99 4.59 -19.01 -14.72
CA PHE A 99 3.20 -19.43 -14.74
C PHE A 99 2.25 -18.23 -14.88
N ILE A 100 2.42 -17.18 -14.08
CA ILE A 100 1.61 -15.96 -14.21
C ILE A 100 1.82 -15.30 -15.57
N SER A 101 3.06 -15.24 -16.07
CA SER A 101 3.36 -14.71 -17.41
C SER A 101 2.60 -15.44 -18.51
N TYR A 102 2.50 -16.78 -18.46
CA TYR A 102 1.71 -17.54 -19.43
C TYR A 102 0.20 -17.37 -19.24
N LEU A 103 -0.27 -17.40 -17.99
CA LEU A 103 -1.69 -17.23 -17.66
C LEU A 103 -2.22 -15.88 -18.17
N ASN A 104 -1.44 -14.81 -18.04
CA ASN A 104 -1.79 -13.47 -18.50
C ASN A 104 -1.76 -13.34 -20.04
N LYS A 105 -0.96 -14.15 -20.73
CA LYS A 105 -0.89 -14.15 -22.20
C LYS A 105 -2.06 -14.91 -22.82
N ASP A 106 -2.27 -16.14 -22.38
CA ASP A 106 -3.36 -17.00 -22.83
C ASP A 106 -3.59 -18.11 -21.80
N PRO A 107 -4.74 -18.11 -21.10
CA PRO A 107 -5.08 -19.14 -20.12
C PRO A 107 -5.05 -20.57 -20.68
N LYS A 108 -5.25 -20.76 -22.00
CA LYS A 108 -5.19 -22.09 -22.63
C LYS A 108 -3.78 -22.64 -22.71
N LEU A 109 -2.74 -21.80 -22.72
CA LEU A 109 -1.35 -22.28 -22.69
C LEU A 109 -1.03 -23.03 -21.40
N ILE A 110 -1.66 -22.66 -20.28
CA ILE A 110 -1.49 -23.35 -18.99
C ILE A 110 -2.00 -24.79 -19.05
N GLU A 111 -3.11 -25.05 -19.75
CA GLU A 111 -3.65 -26.41 -19.91
C GLU A 111 -2.67 -27.30 -20.65
N VAL A 112 -2.03 -26.77 -21.69
CA VAL A 112 -0.99 -27.47 -22.45
C VAL A 112 0.24 -27.72 -21.59
N LEU A 113 0.77 -26.70 -20.91
CA LEU A 113 1.93 -26.82 -20.02
C LEU A 113 1.70 -27.84 -18.89
N LYS A 114 0.51 -27.81 -18.28
CA LYS A 114 0.13 -28.78 -17.24
C LYS A 114 0.08 -30.20 -17.80
N LYS A 115 -0.41 -30.37 -19.03
CA LYS A 115 -0.44 -31.67 -19.70
C LYS A 115 0.97 -32.19 -19.99
N GLU A 116 1.88 -31.34 -20.45
CA GLU A 116 3.30 -31.71 -20.65
C GLU A 116 4.00 -32.10 -19.36
N PHE A 117 3.85 -31.27 -18.32
CA PHE A 117 4.43 -31.54 -17.01
C PHE A 117 3.97 -32.88 -16.44
N ASN A 118 2.67 -33.17 -16.55
CA ASN A 118 2.11 -34.43 -16.10
C ASN A 118 2.61 -35.61 -16.92
N ARG A 119 2.85 -35.46 -18.23
CA ARG A 119 3.38 -36.55 -19.07
C ARG A 119 4.79 -36.93 -18.66
N ASN A 120 5.67 -35.95 -18.45
CA ASN A 120 7.08 -36.23 -18.12
C ASN A 120 7.25 -36.86 -16.73
N LYS A 121 6.30 -36.68 -15.80
CA LYS A 121 6.34 -37.31 -14.47
C LYS A 121 6.14 -38.85 -14.49
N TYR A 122 5.71 -39.45 -15.60
CA TYR A 122 5.43 -40.89 -15.71
C TYR A 122 6.44 -41.67 -16.59
N TYR A 123 7.51 -41.03 -17.08
CA TYR A 123 8.47 -41.65 -18.01
C TYR A 123 9.93 -41.63 -17.54
N ASP A 124 10.19 -41.28 -16.28
CA ASP A 124 11.48 -41.52 -15.61
C ASP A 124 11.36 -42.69 -14.62
#